data_AF-A0A3D1ALA3-F1
#
_entry.id   AF-A0A3D1ALA3-F1
#
_cell.length_a   1.000
_cell.length_b   1.000
_cell.length_c   1.000
_cell.angle_alpha   90.00
_cell.angle_beta   90.00
_cell.angle_gamma   90.00
#
_symmetry.space_group_name_H-M   'P 1'
#
loop_
_entity.id
_entity.type
_entity.pdbx_description
1 polymer ?
#
loop_
_entity_poly.entity_id
_entity_poly.type
_entity_poly.pdbx_seq_one_letter_code
_entity_poly.pdbx_strand_id
1 'polypeptide(L)'
;MKTVNTFQKWMTAITFAEAGEWETAKNMMPVSIRSRAINQFQKIFMAVTFAEEGLHAEAISLAAGPNPPAPSADDFLQSLGLGGIRMTYGVFATESVR
;
A
#
# COMPACT_ATOMS: atom_id res chain seq x y z
N MET A 1 -13.01 2.51 26.58
CA MET A 1 -13.10 2.46 25.10
C MET A 1 -11.99 1.56 24.59
N LYS A 2 -12.32 0.45 23.89
CA LYS A 2 -11.31 -0.38 23.24
C LYS A 2 -10.73 0.44 22.09
N THR A 3 -9.44 0.73 22.11
CA THR A 3 -8.73 1.39 21.02
C THR A 3 -8.85 0.52 19.77
N VAL A 4 -9.59 0.98 18.77
CA VAL A 4 -9.67 0.32 17.46
C VAL A 4 -8.26 0.26 16.87
N ASN A 5 -7.75 -0.95 16.62
CA ASN A 5 -6.42 -1.17 16.09
C ASN A 5 -6.30 -0.48 14.72
N THR A 6 -5.17 0.16 14.43
CA THR A 6 -4.95 0.90 13.18
C THR A 6 -5.16 0.04 11.93
N PHE A 7 -4.82 -1.25 12.01
CA PHE A 7 -5.12 -2.21 10.95
C PHE A 7 -6.63 -2.31 10.66
N GLN A 8 -7.44 -2.34 11.71
CA GLN A 8 -8.90 -2.41 11.60
C GLN A 8 -9.46 -1.15 10.93
N LYS A 9 -8.91 0.04 11.24
CA LYS A 9 -9.30 1.29 10.59
C LYS A 9 -8.99 1.31 9.11
N TRP A 10 -7.85 0.76 8.71
CA TRP A 10 -7.50 0.57 7.30
C TRP A 10 -8.43 -0.39 6.58
N MET A 11 -8.70 -1.56 7.18
CA MET A 11 -9.63 -2.52 6.58
C MET A 11 -11.02 -1.90 6.42
N THR A 12 -11.49 -1.13 7.40
CA THR A 12 -12.77 -0.40 7.29
C THR A 12 -12.73 0.64 6.18
N ALA A 13 -11.66 1.41 6.04
CA ALA A 13 -11.52 2.38 4.95
C ALA A 13 -11.55 1.70 3.57
N ILE A 14 -10.88 0.55 3.42
CA ILE A 14 -10.90 -0.24 2.18
C ILE A 14 -12.32 -0.73 1.86
N THR A 15 -13.05 -1.27 2.83
CA THR A 15 -14.43 -1.72 2.62
C THR A 15 -15.36 -0.61 2.14
N PHE A 16 -15.20 0.62 2.65
CA PHE A 16 -15.99 1.76 2.16
C PHE A 16 -15.57 2.20 0.76
N ALA A 17 -14.27 2.14 0.44
CA ALA A 17 -13.78 2.40 -0.91
C ALA A 17 -14.37 1.39 -1.93
N GLU A 18 -14.33 0.10 -1.62
CA GLU A 18 -14.94 -0.96 -2.44
C GLU A 18 -16.46 -0.82 -2.61
N ALA A 19 -17.13 -0.15 -1.67
CA ALA A 19 -18.56 0.13 -1.74
C ALA A 19 -18.89 1.42 -2.53
N GLY A 20 -17.89 2.12 -3.07
CA GLY A 20 -18.05 3.40 -3.77
C GLY A 20 -18.27 4.61 -2.84
N GLU A 21 -18.10 4.43 -1.53
CA GLU A 21 -18.28 5.42 -0.46
C GLU A 21 -16.96 6.17 -0.19
N TRP A 22 -16.46 6.86 -1.21
CA TRP A 22 -15.10 7.44 -1.25
C TRP A 22 -14.81 8.47 -0.16
N GLU A 23 -15.77 9.36 0.12
CA GLU A 23 -15.62 10.37 1.18
C GLU A 23 -15.58 9.73 2.57
N THR A 24 -16.37 8.67 2.77
CA THR A 24 -16.38 7.89 4.02
C THR A 24 -15.06 7.14 4.20
N ALA A 25 -14.53 6.53 3.14
CA ALA A 25 -13.24 5.87 3.14
C ALA A 25 -12.09 6.82 3.54
N LYS A 26 -12.08 8.03 2.97
CA LYS A 26 -11.07 9.06 3.26
C LYS A 26 -11.09 9.52 4.72
N ASN A 27 -12.28 9.67 5.30
CA ASN A 27 -12.44 10.04 6.71
C ASN A 27 -12.04 8.93 7.70
N MET A 28 -12.14 7.67 7.26
CA MET A 28 -11.77 6.50 8.06
C MET A 28 -10.28 6.17 8.01
N MET A 29 -9.57 6.68 7.00
CA MET A 29 -8.13 6.49 6.82
C MET A 29 -7.35 7.04 8.04
N PRO A 30 -6.61 6.21 8.78
CA PRO A 30 -5.89 6.68 9.96
C PRO A 30 -4.68 7.52 9.59
N VAL A 31 -4.44 8.60 10.33
CA VAL A 31 -3.30 9.50 10.10
C VAL A 31 -2.01 8.92 10.68
N SER A 32 -1.15 8.43 9.78
CA SER A 32 0.26 8.04 9.97
C SER A 32 0.57 6.99 11.06
N ILE A 33 1.12 5.86 10.63
CA ILE A 33 1.72 4.86 11.52
C ILE A 33 3.19 5.21 11.79
N ARG A 34 3.63 5.08 13.05
CA ARG A 34 5.01 5.27 13.51
C ARG A 34 6.03 4.37 12.78
N SER A 35 5.61 3.20 12.31
CA SER A 35 6.41 2.30 11.48
C SER A 35 6.31 2.69 10.01
N ARG A 36 7.42 3.14 9.44
CA ARG A 36 7.54 3.54 8.02
C ARG A 36 7.16 2.41 7.07
N ALA A 37 7.52 1.16 7.40
CA ALA A 37 7.22 -0.03 6.60
C ALA A 37 5.72 -0.38 6.57
N ILE A 38 5.06 -0.40 7.73
CA ILE A 38 3.61 -0.68 7.82
C ILE A 38 2.81 0.43 7.14
N ASN A 39 3.25 1.68 7.29
CA ASN A 39 2.63 2.83 6.65
C ASN A 39 2.77 2.78 5.11
N GLN A 40 3.89 2.27 4.59
CA GLN A 40 4.10 2.10 3.15
C GLN A 40 3.24 0.95 2.58
N PHE A 41 3.20 -0.20 3.27
CA PHE A 41 2.41 -1.34 2.86
C PHE A 41 0.91 -1.01 2.75
N GLN A 42 0.37 -0.28 3.72
CA GLN A 42 -1.04 0.13 3.72
C GLN A 42 -1.36 1.16 2.62
N LYS A 43 -0.44 2.10 2.36
CA LYS A 43 -0.56 3.06 1.26
C LYS A 43 -0.60 2.37 -0.10
N ILE A 44 0.21 1.33 -0.30
CA ILE A 44 0.21 0.55 -1.55
C ILE A 44 -1.13 -0.16 -1.73
N PHE A 45 -1.64 -0.83 -0.70
CA PHE A 45 -2.93 -1.53 -0.78
C PHE A 45 -4.06 -0.59 -1.21
N MET A 46 -4.14 0.57 -0.56
CA MET A 46 -5.19 1.53 -0.88
C MET A 46 -4.95 2.25 -2.22
N ALA A 47 -3.69 2.49 -2.61
CA ALA A 47 -3.39 2.98 -3.95
C ALA A 47 -3.88 2.02 -5.03
N VAL A 48 -3.74 0.70 -4.82
CA VAL A 48 -4.30 -0.34 -5.71
C VAL A 48 -5.82 -0.25 -5.75
N THR A 49 -6.49 -0.20 -4.59
CA THR A 49 -7.96 -0.07 -4.53
C THR A 49 -8.47 1.17 -5.27
N PHE A 50 -7.83 2.34 -5.09
CA PHE A 50 -8.20 3.55 -5.84
C PHE A 50 -7.95 3.39 -7.36
N ALA A 51 -6.89 2.69 -7.76
CA ALA A 51 -6.61 2.45 -9.18
C ALA A 51 -7.62 1.50 -9.83
N GLU A 52 -8.05 0.45 -9.12
CA GLU A 52 -9.07 -0.51 -9.59
C GLU A 52 -10.42 0.16 -9.85
N GLU A 53 -10.73 1.20 -9.09
CA GLU A 53 -11.99 1.93 -9.15
C GLU A 53 -11.92 3.20 -10.03
N GLY A 54 -10.83 3.36 -10.81
CA GLY A 54 -10.67 4.44 -11.78
C GLY A 54 -10.20 5.79 -11.21
N LEU A 55 -9.91 5.85 -9.91
CA LEU A 55 -9.41 7.04 -9.21
C LEU A 55 -7.88 7.11 -9.27
N HIS A 56 -7.38 7.29 -10.49
CA HIS A 56 -5.94 7.20 -10.77
C HIS A 56 -5.12 8.35 -10.15
N ALA A 57 -5.69 9.54 -10.00
CA ALA A 57 -4.97 10.68 -9.41
C ALA A 57 -4.68 10.45 -7.91
N GLU A 58 -5.66 9.94 -7.18
CA GLU A 58 -5.58 9.56 -5.77
C GLU A 58 -4.62 8.38 -5.58
N ALA A 59 -4.69 7.37 -6.46
CA ALA A 59 -3.77 6.24 -6.46
C ALA A 59 -2.31 6.70 -6.62
N ILE A 60 -2.04 7.60 -7.58
CA ILE A 60 -0.70 8.17 -7.79
C ILE A 60 -0.25 8.98 -6.57
N SER A 61 -1.12 9.80 -5.99
CA SER A 61 -0.79 10.59 -4.79
C SER A 61 -0.45 9.71 -3.58
N LEU A 62 -1.10 8.55 -3.45
CA LEU A 62 -0.84 7.60 -2.36
C LEU A 62 0.40 6.74 -2.62
N ALA A 63 0.66 6.41 -3.88
CA ALA A 63 1.86 5.71 -4.33
C ALA A 63 3.11 6.62 -4.33
N ALA A 64 2.93 7.94 -4.40
CA ALA A 64 3.99 8.95 -4.31
C ALA A 64 4.56 9.04 -2.89
N GLY A 65 5.19 7.96 -2.43
CA GLY A 65 6.18 7.98 -1.37
C GLY A 65 7.56 8.32 -1.94
N PRO A 66 8.56 8.61 -1.08
CA PRO A 66 9.93 8.71 -1.54
C PRO A 66 10.25 7.44 -2.32
N ASN A 67 10.72 7.56 -3.57
CA ASN A 67 11.18 6.43 -4.36
C ASN A 67 12.09 5.60 -3.45
N PRO A 68 11.70 4.37 -3.06
CA PRO A 68 12.64 3.51 -2.40
C PRO A 68 13.84 3.40 -3.35
N PRO A 69 15.08 3.51 -2.84
CA PRO A 69 16.24 3.27 -3.68
C PRO A 69 16.02 1.95 -4.40
N ALA A 70 16.28 1.91 -5.72
CA ALA A 70 16.07 0.73 -6.53
C ALA A 70 16.71 -0.44 -5.77
N PRO A 71 15.90 -1.38 -5.25
CA PRO A 71 16.45 -2.40 -4.39
C PRO A 71 17.40 -3.24 -5.24
N SER A 72 18.61 -3.47 -4.73
CA SER A 72 19.37 -4.63 -5.19
C SER A 72 18.46 -5.86 -4.98
N ALA A 73 18.60 -6.88 -5.82
CA ALA A 73 17.76 -8.09 -5.70
C ALA A 73 17.75 -8.67 -4.28
N ASP A 74 18.83 -8.45 -3.52
CA ASP A 74 18.99 -8.90 -2.14
C ASP A 74 18.11 -8.13 -1.12
N ASP A 75 17.70 -6.88 -1.42
CA ASP A 75 16.99 -5.99 -0.50
C ASP A 75 15.54 -5.66 -0.92
N PHE A 76 15.01 -6.29 -1.98
CA PHE A 76 13.66 -5.99 -2.50
C PHE A 76 12.56 -6.16 -1.45
N LEU A 77 12.50 -7.32 -0.81
CA LEU A 77 11.49 -7.59 0.24
C LEU A 77 11.66 -6.65 1.43
N GLN A 78 12.91 -6.34 1.80
CA GLN A 78 13.22 -5.38 2.85
C GLN A 78 12.69 -3.98 2.51
N SER A 79 12.88 -3.53 1.26
CA SER A 79 12.45 -2.21 0.76
C SER A 79 10.93 -2.04 0.72
N LEU A 80 10.20 -3.13 0.48
CA LEU A 80 8.73 -3.16 0.54
C LEU A 80 8.19 -3.30 1.98
N GLY A 81 9.07 -3.41 2.98
CA GLY A 81 8.67 -3.64 4.37
C GLY A 81 8.24 -5.08 4.68
N LEU A 82 8.54 -6.01 3.77
CA LEU A 82 8.23 -7.44 3.87
C LEU A 82 9.39 -8.26 4.49
N GLY A 83 10.37 -7.59 5.09
CA GLY A 83 11.49 -8.24 5.76
C GLY A 83 11.03 -9.22 6.85
N GLY A 84 11.55 -10.45 6.81
CA GLY A 84 11.20 -11.52 7.76
C GLY A 84 9.94 -12.32 7.41
N ILE A 85 9.23 -11.97 6.32
CA ILE A 85 8.11 -12.77 5.81
C ILE A 85 8.65 -13.87 4.90
N ARG A 86 8.33 -15.14 5.18
CA ARG A 86 8.67 -16.26 4.28
C ARG A 86 7.80 -16.20 3.03
N MET A 87 8.36 -15.73 1.92
CA MET A 87 7.73 -15.78 0.60
C MET A 87 8.74 -16.15 -0.48
N THR A 88 8.22 -16.70 -1.58
CA THR A 88 8.98 -16.95 -2.81
C THR A 88 8.51 -15.95 -3.86
N TYR A 89 9.45 -15.25 -4.48
CA TYR A 89 9.16 -14.31 -5.58
C TYR A 89 10.18 -14.50 -6.70
N GLY A 90 9.82 -14.10 -7.92
CA GLY A 90 10.68 -14.10 -9.09
C GLY A 90 10.75 -12.71 -9.71
N VAL A 91 11.92 -12.32 -10.21
CA VAL A 91 12.12 -11.06 -10.93
C VAL A 91 12.30 -11.39 -12.41
N PHE A 92 11.49 -10.78 -13.27
CA PHE A 92 11.62 -10.92 -14.72
C PHE A 92 12.40 -9.72 -15.28
N ALA A 93 13.44 -9.98 -16.06
CA ALA A 93 14.13 -8.95 -16.82
C ALA A 93 13.24 -8.50 -17.99
N THR A 94 13.06 -7.20 -18.14
CA THR A 94 12.25 -6.58 -19.21
C THR A 94 12.85 -6.72 -20.61
N GLU A 95 14.06 -7.25 -20.75
CA GLU A 95 14.79 -7.35 -22.03
C GLU A 95 14.36 -8.55 -22.92
N SER A 96 13.16 -9.09 -22.76
CA SER A 96 12.67 -10.24 -23.55
C SER A 96 11.39 -9.95 -24.34
N VAL A 97 11.22 -8.72 -24.83
CA VAL A 97 10.23 -8.43 -25.88
C VAL A 97 10.99 -8.01 -27.13
N ARG A 98 11.27 -8.99 -27.99
CA ARG A 98 11.70 -8.80 -29.37
C ARG A 98 10.79 -9.61 -30.28
#